data_AF-A0A943BBH4-F1
#
_entry.id   AF-A0A943BBH4-F1
#
_cell.length_a   1.000
_cell.length_b   1.000
_cell.length_c   1.000
_cell.angle_alpha   90.00
_cell.angle_beta   90.00
_cell.angle_gamma   90.00
#
_symmetry.space_group_name_H-M   'P 1'
#
loop_
_entity.id
_entity.type
_entity.pdbx_description
1 polymer ?
#
loop_
_entity_poly.entity_id
_entity_poly.type
_entity_poly.pdbx_seq_one_letter_code
_entity_poly.pdbx_strand_id
1 'polypeptide(L)'
;MIYRSGKVGYYKSYEYAKRILSKMKKITAFKAFSNKNHDYYEVIDNTKNYYNLILFDEDSNQYWFDTNCGYKGMGSVYSEKILRLVGIREDYNIAFEKEIYKFNLCPINQLNLLIVEIDLLNDIEKYFIKSLIRLDFENPYLRYKALDSLQIFGAIKSINNAIGGDLYIKYFDNYAPEENVFGKSGINNILFLDSYLDKDVKSNISNNIKNLLLEKNNMFIKEIEKTEYGIYTLGYRFNLNVPNSLIF
;
A
#
# COMPACT_ATOMS: atom_id res chain seq x y z
N MET A 1 -11.79 -20.75 14.08
CA MET A 1 -11.65 -21.50 12.80
C MET A 1 -10.23 -21.36 12.27
N ILE A 2 -9.73 -22.28 11.43
CA ILE A 2 -8.38 -22.19 10.84
C ILE A 2 -8.47 -22.16 9.31
N TYR A 3 -7.84 -21.17 8.70
CA TYR A 3 -7.68 -21.00 7.25
C TYR A 3 -6.22 -21.16 6.88
N ARG A 4 -5.93 -21.91 5.81
CA ARG A 4 -4.56 -22.23 5.38
C ARG A 4 -4.37 -21.92 3.90
N SER A 5 -3.25 -21.30 3.54
CA SER A 5 -2.90 -21.04 2.14
C SER A 5 -2.56 -22.30 1.35
N GLY A 6 -2.33 -23.43 2.02
CA GLY A 6 -1.55 -24.54 1.50
C GLY A 6 -0.04 -24.20 1.48
N LYS A 7 0.78 -25.23 1.25
CA LYS A 7 2.24 -25.12 1.06
C LYS A 7 2.59 -24.75 -0.37
N VAL A 8 2.29 -23.51 -0.73
CA VAL A 8 2.28 -23.01 -2.11
C VAL A 8 3.36 -21.95 -2.38
N GLY A 9 4.19 -21.64 -1.39
CA GLY A 9 5.18 -20.59 -1.42
C GLY A 9 4.61 -19.18 -1.24
N TYR A 10 5.51 -18.23 -1.02
CA TYR A 10 5.20 -16.86 -0.58
C TYR A 10 4.24 -16.10 -1.52
N TYR A 11 4.40 -16.25 -2.84
CA TYR A 11 3.59 -15.50 -3.82
C TYR A 11 2.14 -15.97 -3.82
N LYS A 12 1.93 -17.29 -3.96
CA LYS A 12 0.58 -17.88 -3.95
C LYS A 12 -0.07 -17.71 -2.58
N SER A 13 0.72 -17.68 -1.50
CA SER A 13 0.23 -17.39 -0.16
C SER A 13 -0.33 -15.96 -0.04
N TYR A 14 0.33 -14.96 -0.63
CA TYR A 14 -0.20 -13.60 -0.69
C TYR A 14 -1.46 -13.49 -1.57
N GLU A 15 -1.50 -14.18 -2.71
CA GLU A 15 -2.72 -14.27 -3.53
C GLU A 15 -3.89 -14.89 -2.76
N TYR A 16 -3.62 -15.94 -1.97
CA TYR A 16 -4.60 -16.53 -1.07
C TYR A 16 -5.10 -15.52 -0.03
N ALA A 17 -4.20 -14.77 0.62
CA ALA A 17 -4.56 -13.75 1.60
C ALA A 17 -5.55 -12.72 1.02
N LYS A 18 -5.33 -12.24 -0.20
CA LYS A 18 -6.26 -11.33 -0.90
C LYS A 18 -7.65 -11.96 -1.10
N ARG A 19 -7.71 -13.23 -1.49
CA ARG A 19 -8.97 -13.94 -1.75
C ARG A 19 -9.81 -14.17 -0.50
N ILE A 20 -9.17 -14.41 0.64
CA ILE A 20 -9.87 -14.69 1.91
C ILE A 20 -10.02 -13.46 2.80
N LEU A 21 -9.62 -12.27 2.33
CA LEU A 21 -9.67 -11.03 3.10
C LEU A 21 -11.10 -10.69 3.58
N SER A 22 -12.12 -11.04 2.80
CA SER A 22 -13.55 -10.88 3.19
C SER A 22 -13.98 -11.74 4.38
N LYS A 23 -13.20 -12.77 4.71
CA LYS A 23 -13.43 -13.64 5.87
C LYS A 23 -12.63 -13.20 7.09
N MET A 24 -11.63 -12.33 6.91
CA MET A 24 -10.82 -11.82 8.01
C MET A 24 -11.57 -10.72 8.74
N LYS A 25 -11.75 -10.92 10.04
CA LYS A 25 -12.15 -9.85 10.96
C LYS A 25 -10.96 -8.99 11.35
N LYS A 26 -11.13 -8.11 12.34
CA LYS A 26 -10.04 -7.26 12.85
C LYS A 26 -8.89 -8.13 13.36
N ILE A 27 -7.72 -8.04 12.72
CA ILE A 27 -6.51 -8.76 13.15
C ILE A 27 -5.95 -8.12 14.42
N THR A 28 -5.86 -8.88 15.50
CA THR A 28 -5.44 -8.40 16.82
C THR A 28 -4.07 -8.92 17.24
N ALA A 29 -3.57 -9.97 16.59
CA ALA A 29 -2.25 -10.53 16.84
C ALA A 29 -1.65 -11.20 15.59
N PHE A 30 -0.32 -11.34 15.57
CA PHE A 30 0.35 -12.22 14.62
C PHE A 30 1.57 -12.90 15.24
N LYS A 31 1.96 -14.01 14.61
CA LYS A 31 3.23 -14.70 14.85
C LYS A 31 3.94 -14.90 13.51
N ALA A 32 5.25 -14.66 13.49
CA ALA A 32 6.07 -14.91 12.31
C ALA A 32 7.34 -15.69 12.69
N PHE A 33 7.79 -16.56 11.81
CA PHE A 33 8.90 -17.49 12.01
C PHE A 33 9.80 -17.54 10.76
N SER A 34 11.09 -17.76 10.94
CA SER A 34 12.03 -17.73 9.80
C SER A 34 12.05 -19.01 8.98
N ASN A 35 11.99 -20.17 9.65
CA ASN A 35 11.85 -21.55 9.16
C ASN A 35 12.30 -22.48 10.30
N LYS A 36 11.70 -22.33 11.48
CA LYS A 36 12.03 -23.13 12.67
C LYS A 36 10.90 -24.10 12.97
N ASN A 37 11.19 -25.17 13.69
CA ASN A 37 10.15 -26.05 14.21
C ASN A 37 9.25 -25.26 15.18
N HIS A 38 7.95 -25.30 14.93
CA HIS A 38 6.93 -24.64 15.76
C HIS A 38 5.58 -25.33 15.59
N ASP A 39 4.58 -24.98 16.39
CA ASP A 39 3.33 -25.76 16.45
C ASP A 39 2.38 -25.56 15.26
N TYR A 40 2.65 -24.58 14.39
CA TYR A 40 1.83 -24.30 13.21
C TYR A 40 2.27 -25.12 12.01
N TYR A 41 1.88 -26.38 11.95
CA TYR A 41 2.18 -27.26 10.82
C TYR A 41 0.99 -28.14 10.43
N GLU A 42 1.10 -28.72 9.24
CA GLU A 42 0.31 -29.88 8.83
C GLU A 42 1.24 -31.04 8.50
N VAL A 43 0.74 -32.27 8.65
CA VAL A 43 1.48 -33.47 8.27
C VAL A 43 0.98 -33.91 6.90
N ILE A 44 1.87 -33.90 5.90
CA ILE A 44 1.62 -34.39 4.54
C ILE A 44 2.70 -35.41 4.26
N ASP A 45 2.32 -36.62 3.87
CA ASP A 45 3.24 -37.73 3.58
C ASP A 45 4.27 -37.95 4.70
N ASN A 46 3.78 -38.02 5.95
CA ASN A 46 4.58 -38.15 7.18
C ASN A 46 5.61 -37.02 7.41
N THR A 47 5.53 -35.92 6.66
CA THR A 47 6.44 -34.78 6.76
C THR A 47 5.72 -33.58 7.37
N LYS A 48 6.34 -32.94 8.37
CA LYS A 48 5.82 -31.71 8.97
C LYS A 48 6.06 -30.53 8.03
N ASN A 49 4.98 -29.88 7.65
CA ASN A 49 4.96 -28.74 6.76
C ASN A 49 4.53 -27.49 7.53
N TYR A 50 5.48 -26.63 7.86
CA TYR A 50 5.29 -25.48 8.75
C TYR A 50 4.75 -24.24 8.04
N TYR A 51 3.80 -23.55 8.65
CA TYR A 51 3.32 -22.23 8.23
C TYR A 51 3.99 -21.16 9.08
N ASN A 52 4.70 -20.26 8.43
CA ASN A 52 5.65 -19.38 9.11
C ASN A 52 5.12 -17.95 9.33
N LEU A 53 3.91 -17.62 8.86
CA LEU A 53 3.17 -16.42 9.27
C LEU A 53 1.74 -16.79 9.66
N ILE A 54 1.35 -16.40 10.86
CA ILE A 54 0.06 -16.71 11.46
C ILE A 54 -0.61 -15.42 11.91
N LEU A 55 -1.79 -15.13 11.40
CA LEU A 55 -2.61 -14.01 11.87
C LEU A 55 -3.74 -14.52 12.75
N PHE A 56 -4.11 -13.73 13.75
CA PHE A 56 -5.23 -14.00 14.65
C PHE A 56 -6.20 -12.82 14.62
N ASP A 57 -7.47 -13.10 14.41
CA ASP A 57 -8.51 -12.08 14.51
C ASP A 57 -9.15 -12.01 15.90
N GLU A 58 -10.00 -11.02 16.10
CA GLU A 58 -10.74 -10.78 17.35
C GLU A 58 -11.63 -11.95 17.81
N ASP A 59 -12.03 -12.84 16.90
CA ASP A 59 -12.81 -14.05 17.17
C ASP A 59 -11.93 -15.27 17.43
N SER A 60 -10.61 -15.09 17.55
CA SER A 60 -9.62 -16.18 17.65
C SER A 60 -9.59 -17.12 16.44
N ASN A 61 -10.04 -16.68 15.26
CA ASN A 61 -9.73 -17.40 14.03
C ASN A 61 -8.26 -17.23 13.67
N GLN A 62 -7.72 -18.23 12.98
CA GLN A 62 -6.32 -18.27 12.60
C GLN A 62 -6.17 -18.35 11.08
N TYR A 63 -5.21 -17.60 10.55
CA TYR A 63 -4.90 -17.55 9.12
C TYR A 63 -3.42 -17.88 8.93
N TRP A 64 -3.16 -19.03 8.33
CA TRP A 64 -1.83 -19.62 8.24
C TRP A 64 -1.29 -19.49 6.81
N PHE A 65 -0.11 -18.88 6.70
CA PHE A 65 0.48 -18.49 5.42
C PHE A 65 1.86 -19.12 5.22
N ASP A 66 2.11 -19.61 4.02
CA ASP A 66 3.38 -20.21 3.59
C ASP A 66 4.36 -19.11 3.14
N THR A 67 4.81 -18.32 4.11
CA THR A 67 5.77 -17.22 3.98
C THR A 67 6.51 -17.06 5.30
N ASN A 68 7.68 -16.41 5.35
CA ASN A 68 8.54 -16.41 6.54
C ASN A 68 9.08 -15.02 6.94
N CYS A 69 9.80 -14.94 8.07
CA CYS A 69 10.55 -13.77 8.53
C CYS A 69 12.07 -14.06 8.61
N GLY A 70 12.87 -13.12 9.11
CA GLY A 70 14.27 -13.37 9.52
C GLY A 70 15.28 -13.64 8.41
N TYR A 71 14.89 -13.43 7.15
CA TYR A 71 15.79 -13.46 5.99
C TYR A 71 15.50 -12.26 5.10
N LYS A 72 16.55 -11.55 4.63
CA LYS A 72 16.45 -10.53 3.58
C LYS A 72 16.17 -11.17 2.22
N GLY A 73 14.98 -11.74 2.06
CA GLY A 73 14.54 -12.43 0.85
C GLY A 73 13.05 -12.24 0.62
N MET A 74 12.52 -12.85 -0.44
CA MET A 74 11.13 -12.61 -0.84
C MET A 74 10.10 -13.04 0.22
N GLY A 75 10.39 -14.05 1.03
CA GLY A 75 9.44 -14.49 2.06
C GLY A 75 9.15 -13.40 3.11
N SER A 76 10.16 -12.69 3.63
CA SER A 76 9.92 -11.55 4.54
C SER A 76 9.15 -10.42 3.86
N VAL A 77 9.48 -10.12 2.60
CA VAL A 77 8.75 -9.12 1.79
C VAL A 77 7.27 -9.48 1.64
N TYR A 78 6.93 -10.75 1.39
CA TYR A 78 5.53 -11.17 1.26
C TYR A 78 4.82 -11.27 2.61
N SER A 79 5.53 -11.61 3.68
CA SER A 79 4.99 -11.53 5.04
C SER A 79 4.59 -10.10 5.38
N GLU A 80 5.47 -9.13 5.08
CA GLU A 80 5.16 -7.71 5.25
C GLU A 80 3.97 -7.30 4.37
N LYS A 81 3.93 -7.68 3.09
CA LYS A 81 2.78 -7.40 2.21
C LYS A 81 1.46 -7.92 2.78
N ILE A 82 1.44 -9.11 3.39
CA ILE A 82 0.25 -9.67 4.04
C ILE A 82 -0.13 -8.84 5.27
N LEU A 83 0.83 -8.46 6.12
CA LEU A 83 0.58 -7.61 7.29
C LEU A 83 0.00 -6.25 6.87
N ARG A 84 0.57 -5.60 5.85
CA ARG A 84 0.09 -4.33 5.30
C ARG A 84 -1.30 -4.44 4.66
N LEU A 85 -1.60 -5.60 4.04
CA LEU A 85 -2.91 -5.89 3.47
C LEU A 85 -4.00 -5.86 4.54
N VAL A 86 -3.71 -6.39 5.73
CA VAL A 86 -4.64 -6.42 6.87
C VAL A 86 -4.56 -5.19 7.76
N GLY A 87 -3.86 -4.13 7.33
CA GLY A 87 -3.79 -2.85 8.05
C GLY A 87 -2.72 -2.79 9.15
N ILE A 88 -1.85 -3.78 9.27
CA ILE A 88 -0.72 -3.76 10.23
C ILE A 88 0.43 -2.98 9.61
N ARG A 89 0.87 -1.88 10.27
CA ARG A 89 1.74 -0.85 9.65
C ARG A 89 3.14 -0.71 10.25
N GLU A 90 3.44 -1.32 11.37
CA GLU A 90 4.82 -1.31 11.83
C GLU A 90 5.63 -2.34 11.02
N ASP A 91 6.91 -2.04 10.77
CA ASP A 91 7.82 -2.94 10.06
C ASP A 91 8.14 -4.21 10.88
N TYR A 92 8.14 -4.09 12.21
CA TYR A 92 8.50 -5.14 13.18
C TYR A 92 9.84 -5.84 12.88
N ASN A 93 10.71 -5.25 12.06
CA ASN A 93 11.96 -5.87 11.60
C ASN A 93 11.73 -7.28 11.01
N ILE A 94 10.65 -7.46 10.23
CA ILE A 94 10.25 -8.76 9.65
C ILE A 94 11.37 -9.43 8.86
N ALA A 95 12.25 -8.66 8.22
CA ALA A 95 13.39 -9.18 7.47
C ALA A 95 14.55 -9.70 8.34
N PHE A 96 14.59 -9.36 9.64
CA PHE A 96 15.76 -9.55 10.50
C PHE A 96 15.49 -10.46 11.70
N GLU A 97 14.29 -10.41 12.27
CA GLU A 97 13.95 -11.20 13.46
C GLU A 97 13.65 -12.65 13.08
N LYS A 98 14.19 -13.59 13.86
CA LYS A 98 13.96 -15.03 13.62
C LYS A 98 12.55 -15.47 14.00
N GLU A 99 11.99 -14.83 15.02
CA GLU A 99 10.65 -15.08 15.54
C GLU A 99 10.05 -13.77 16.02
N ILE A 100 8.79 -13.53 15.69
CA ILE A 100 8.08 -12.31 16.09
C ILE A 100 6.73 -12.73 16.66
N TYR A 101 6.39 -12.17 17.82
CA TYR A 101 5.10 -12.35 18.48
C TYR A 101 4.55 -10.96 18.80
N LYS A 102 3.40 -10.61 18.24
CA LYS A 102 2.77 -9.32 18.48
C LYS A 102 1.29 -9.50 18.79
N PHE A 103 0.83 -8.73 19.77
CA PHE A 103 -0.53 -8.78 20.33
C PHE A 103 -1.06 -7.36 20.49
N ASN A 104 -2.37 -7.23 20.75
CA ASN A 104 -3.05 -5.95 20.93
C ASN A 104 -2.84 -4.99 19.75
N LEU A 105 -2.78 -5.55 18.54
CA LEU A 105 -2.62 -4.78 17.32
C LEU A 105 -3.85 -3.92 17.06
N CYS A 106 -3.61 -2.72 16.54
CA CYS A 106 -4.65 -1.82 16.07
C CYS A 106 -4.48 -1.61 14.56
N PRO A 107 -5.13 -2.43 13.72
CA PRO A 107 -5.06 -2.27 12.27
C PRO A 107 -5.55 -0.89 11.81
N ILE A 108 -4.81 -0.29 10.88
CA ILE A 108 -5.11 1.00 10.26
C ILE A 108 -5.52 0.75 8.81
N ASN A 109 -6.81 0.91 8.54
CA ASN A 109 -7.42 0.69 7.22
C ASN A 109 -7.68 2.01 6.48
N GLN A 110 -6.77 2.97 6.61
CA GLN A 110 -6.89 4.27 5.94
C GLN A 110 -6.38 4.23 4.51
N LEU A 111 -6.91 5.13 3.68
CA LEU A 111 -6.44 5.39 2.33
C LEU A 111 -6.53 6.90 2.05
N ASN A 112 -5.38 7.52 1.85
CA ASN A 112 -5.25 8.88 1.38
C ASN A 112 -4.85 8.85 -0.10
N LEU A 113 -5.55 9.61 -0.93
CA LEU A 113 -5.37 9.66 -2.37
C LEU A 113 -5.18 11.11 -2.81
N LEU A 114 -4.01 11.41 -3.37
CA LEU A 114 -3.81 12.63 -4.16
C LEU A 114 -4.17 12.34 -5.61
N ILE A 115 -5.10 13.09 -6.16
CA ILE A 115 -5.55 12.92 -7.54
C ILE A 115 -4.76 13.86 -8.45
N VAL A 116 -4.11 13.28 -9.45
CA VAL A 116 -3.18 13.97 -10.33
C VAL A 116 -3.48 13.64 -11.78
N GLU A 117 -3.63 14.67 -12.60
CA GLU A 117 -3.55 14.56 -14.06
C GLU A 117 -2.16 14.98 -14.52
N ILE A 118 -1.56 14.22 -15.45
CA ILE A 118 -0.24 14.53 -16.00
C ILE A 118 -0.40 15.00 -17.43
N ASP A 119 0.25 16.12 -17.75
CA ASP A 119 0.52 16.55 -19.11
C ASP A 119 2.04 16.43 -19.37
N LEU A 120 2.39 15.60 -20.35
CA LEU A 120 3.76 15.31 -20.76
C LEU A 120 4.19 16.11 -22.00
N LEU A 121 3.43 17.14 -22.39
CA LEU A 121 3.75 17.95 -23.57
C LEU A 121 4.95 18.89 -23.32
N ASN A 122 5.85 18.96 -24.31
CA ASN A 122 6.96 19.91 -24.39
C ASN A 122 8.09 19.72 -23.37
N ASP A 123 8.48 18.46 -23.10
CA ASP A 123 9.65 18.11 -22.27
C ASP A 123 9.60 18.62 -20.81
N ILE A 124 8.46 19.16 -20.36
CA ILE A 124 8.19 19.60 -19.00
C ILE A 124 6.99 18.82 -18.50
N GLU A 125 7.19 17.98 -17.51
CA GLU A 125 6.08 17.28 -16.85
C GLU A 125 5.26 18.29 -16.05
N LYS A 126 4.00 18.48 -16.45
CA LYS A 126 3.05 19.31 -15.71
C LYS A 126 2.08 18.40 -14.98
N TYR A 127 1.95 18.65 -13.68
CA TYR A 127 1.10 17.91 -12.77
C TYR A 127 -0.06 18.79 -12.32
N PHE A 128 -1.27 18.42 -12.71
CA PHE A 128 -2.49 19.07 -12.27
C PHE A 128 -3.05 18.33 -11.05
N ILE A 129 -2.79 18.88 -9.87
CA ILE A 129 -3.30 18.39 -8.59
C ILE A 129 -4.76 18.78 -8.48
N LYS A 130 -5.66 17.81 -8.58
CA LYS A 130 -7.11 18.05 -8.55
C LYS A 130 -7.62 18.13 -7.11
N SER A 131 -7.41 17.05 -6.35
CA SER A 131 -7.95 16.93 -5.00
C SER A 131 -7.15 15.97 -4.13
N LEU A 132 -7.39 16.08 -2.82
CA LEU A 132 -6.96 15.13 -1.82
C LEU A 132 -8.20 14.48 -1.20
N ILE A 133 -8.26 13.16 -1.27
CA ILE A 133 -9.32 12.35 -0.66
C ILE A 133 -8.72 11.55 0.50
N ARG A 134 -9.40 11.54 1.64
CA ARG A 134 -9.07 10.69 2.79
C ARG A 134 -10.25 9.77 3.09
N LEU A 135 -9.97 8.49 3.22
CA LEU A 135 -10.96 7.43 3.41
C LEU A 135 -10.57 6.59 4.62
N ASP A 136 -11.52 6.41 5.53
CA ASP A 136 -11.41 5.49 6.65
C ASP A 136 -12.34 4.30 6.42
N PHE A 137 -11.75 3.11 6.31
CA PHE A 137 -12.49 1.87 6.11
C PHE A 137 -12.64 1.11 7.42
N GLU A 138 -13.81 0.51 7.62
CA GLU A 138 -14.07 -0.34 8.80
C GLU A 138 -13.14 -1.56 8.84
N ASN A 139 -12.87 -2.16 7.68
CA ASN A 139 -12.08 -3.39 7.57
C ASN A 139 -11.16 -3.36 6.33
N PRO A 140 -10.08 -4.18 6.32
CA PRO A 140 -9.12 -4.20 5.22
C PRO A 140 -9.72 -4.67 3.88
N TYR A 141 -10.79 -5.47 3.92
CA TYR A 141 -11.45 -5.96 2.70
C TYR A 141 -12.12 -4.84 1.91
N LEU A 142 -12.85 -3.95 2.59
CA LEU A 142 -13.47 -2.79 1.95
C LEU A 142 -12.41 -1.87 1.33
N ARG A 143 -11.31 -1.63 2.06
CA ARG A 143 -10.16 -0.86 1.56
C ARG A 143 -9.56 -1.48 0.29
N TYR A 144 -9.33 -2.80 0.32
CA TYR A 144 -8.79 -3.53 -0.83
C TYR A 144 -9.71 -3.42 -2.05
N LYS A 145 -11.03 -3.59 -1.87
CA LYS A 145 -12.01 -3.43 -2.94
C LYS A 145 -12.07 -2.01 -3.50
N ALA A 146 -11.97 -1.00 -2.66
CA ALA A 146 -11.94 0.39 -3.12
C ALA A 146 -10.70 0.66 -3.97
N LEU A 147 -9.52 0.20 -3.53
CA LEU A 147 -8.27 0.28 -4.31
C LEU A 147 -8.33 -0.44 -5.66
N ASP A 148 -9.06 -1.56 -5.75
CA ASP A 148 -9.29 -2.23 -7.04
C ASP A 148 -10.27 -1.43 -7.92
N SER A 149 -11.36 -0.93 -7.34
CA SER A 149 -12.40 -0.19 -8.07
C SER A 149 -11.89 1.13 -8.65
N LEU A 150 -11.06 1.85 -7.89
CA LEU A 150 -10.49 3.14 -8.30
C LEU A 150 -9.54 3.05 -9.50
N GLN A 151 -9.07 1.85 -9.86
CA GLN A 151 -8.21 1.66 -11.03
C GLN A 151 -8.93 1.96 -12.36
N ILE A 152 -10.27 2.02 -12.36
CA ILE A 152 -11.03 2.47 -13.53
C ILE A 152 -10.67 3.90 -13.95
N PHE A 153 -10.19 4.73 -13.01
CA PHE A 153 -9.80 6.10 -13.28
C PHE A 153 -8.32 6.24 -13.67
N GLY A 154 -7.51 5.19 -13.49
CA GLY A 154 -6.09 5.21 -13.85
C GLY A 154 -5.19 4.47 -12.86
N ALA A 155 -3.93 4.88 -12.81
CA ALA A 155 -2.89 4.16 -12.10
C ALA A 155 -2.71 4.66 -10.66
N ILE A 156 -2.79 3.75 -9.69
CA ILE A 156 -2.55 4.06 -8.27
C ILE A 156 -1.13 3.64 -7.88
N LYS A 157 -0.36 4.57 -7.33
CA LYS A 157 0.98 4.31 -6.80
C LYS A 157 1.09 4.82 -5.36
N SER A 158 1.72 4.04 -4.47
CA SER A 158 2.16 4.58 -3.17
C SER A 158 3.18 5.69 -3.39
N ILE A 159 3.17 6.72 -2.54
CA ILE A 159 4.09 7.88 -2.65
C ILE A 159 5.55 7.46 -2.72
N ASN A 160 5.94 6.45 -1.94
CA ASN A 160 7.32 5.94 -1.94
C ASN A 160 7.75 5.30 -3.27
N ASN A 161 6.80 4.92 -4.13
CA ASN A 161 7.05 4.37 -5.46
C ASN A 161 6.70 5.37 -6.59
N ALA A 162 6.28 6.59 -6.25
CA ALA A 162 5.96 7.62 -7.23
C ALA A 162 7.22 8.42 -7.57
N ILE A 163 7.40 8.71 -8.86
CA ILE A 163 8.44 9.63 -9.33
C ILE A 163 8.10 11.00 -8.75
N GLY A 164 9.06 11.62 -8.07
CA GLY A 164 8.85 12.91 -7.39
C GLY A 164 8.06 12.80 -6.09
N GLY A 165 8.15 11.70 -5.34
CA GLY A 165 7.47 11.55 -4.03
C GLY A 165 7.53 12.78 -3.14
N ASP A 166 8.71 13.43 -3.06
CA ASP A 166 8.94 14.68 -2.32
C ASP A 166 8.01 15.83 -2.73
N LEU A 167 7.67 15.92 -4.02
CA LEU A 167 6.75 16.94 -4.54
C LEU A 167 5.37 16.86 -3.87
N TYR A 168 4.95 15.63 -3.56
CA TYR A 168 3.59 15.34 -3.14
C TYR A 168 3.43 15.22 -1.63
N ILE A 169 4.52 14.97 -0.88
CA ILE A 169 4.49 14.80 0.59
C ILE A 169 3.79 15.98 1.27
N LYS A 170 3.98 17.21 0.79
CA LYS A 170 3.37 18.44 1.35
C LYS A 170 1.83 18.45 1.37
N TYR A 171 1.18 17.56 0.62
CA TYR A 171 -0.29 17.46 0.57
C TYR A 171 -0.87 16.56 1.66
N PHE A 172 -0.04 15.81 2.38
CA PHE A 172 -0.50 14.86 3.40
C PHE A 172 -0.13 15.39 4.80
N ASP A 173 -1.13 15.88 5.53
CA ASP A 173 -0.98 16.20 6.95
C ASP A 173 -0.66 14.88 7.67
N ASN A 174 0.55 14.73 8.21
CA ASN A 174 1.07 13.51 8.87
C ASN A 174 1.60 12.41 7.92
N TYR A 175 2.32 12.78 6.87
CA TYR A 175 3.15 11.82 6.15
C TYR A 175 4.16 11.16 7.11
N ALA A 176 3.98 9.85 7.37
CA ALA A 176 4.95 9.04 8.08
C ALA A 176 5.89 8.37 7.05
N PRO A 177 7.17 8.77 6.95
CA PRO A 177 8.11 8.20 5.99
C PRO A 177 8.36 6.69 6.22
N GLU A 178 8.00 6.17 7.39
CA GLU A 178 8.14 4.77 7.79
C GLU A 178 7.20 3.80 7.04
N GLU A 179 6.21 4.29 6.30
CA GLU A 179 5.41 3.46 5.39
C GLU A 179 6.13 3.19 4.05
N ASN A 180 7.38 2.72 4.08
CA ASN A 180 8.11 2.34 2.86
C ASN A 180 7.57 1.03 2.25
N VAL A 181 6.35 1.08 1.74
CA VAL A 181 5.58 -0.07 1.27
C VAL A 181 5.65 -0.15 -0.26
N PHE A 182 6.05 -1.32 -0.76
CA PHE A 182 5.97 -1.63 -2.19
C PHE A 182 4.51 -1.79 -2.66
N GLY A 183 4.16 -1.14 -3.78
CA GLY A 183 2.85 -1.26 -4.44
C GLY A 183 1.81 -0.25 -3.94
N LYS A 184 0.51 -0.59 -4.02
CA LYS A 184 -0.64 0.26 -3.64
C LYS A 184 -1.14 0.04 -2.20
N SER A 185 -0.37 -0.67 -1.39
CA SER A 185 -0.75 -1.08 -0.03
C SER A 185 -0.44 -0.03 1.03
N GLY A 186 0.17 1.11 0.67
CA GLY A 186 0.39 2.25 1.57
C GLY A 186 -0.92 2.94 1.96
N ILE A 187 -0.90 3.75 3.02
CA ILE A 187 -1.99 4.68 3.35
C ILE A 187 -1.98 5.81 2.33
N ASN A 188 -0.82 6.43 2.10
CA ASN A 188 -0.69 7.58 1.22
C ASN A 188 -0.35 7.15 -0.22
N ASN A 189 -1.25 7.44 -1.15
CA ASN A 189 -1.15 7.05 -2.55
C ASN A 189 -1.47 8.23 -3.47
N ILE A 190 -1.01 8.11 -4.72
CA ILE A 190 -1.32 9.01 -5.82
C ILE A 190 -2.13 8.23 -6.85
N LEU A 191 -3.27 8.79 -7.24
CA LEU A 191 -4.06 8.33 -8.38
C LEU A 191 -3.71 9.21 -9.58
N PHE A 192 -2.95 8.64 -10.51
CA PHE A 192 -2.66 9.24 -11.80
C PHE A 192 -3.81 8.94 -12.75
N LEU A 193 -4.53 10.00 -13.14
CA LEU A 193 -5.67 9.88 -14.04
C LEU A 193 -5.22 9.45 -15.43
N ASP A 194 -5.94 8.50 -16.00
CA ASP A 194 -5.69 8.04 -17.36
C ASP A 194 -5.95 9.20 -18.34
N SER A 195 -5.03 9.38 -19.29
CA SER A 195 -5.11 10.43 -20.31
C SER A 195 -6.36 10.24 -21.19
N TYR A 196 -6.80 9.00 -21.38
CA TYR A 196 -7.98 8.63 -22.16
C TYR A 196 -9.32 8.85 -21.45
N LEU A 197 -9.33 9.20 -20.15
CA LEU A 197 -10.57 9.56 -19.48
C LEU A 197 -11.21 10.78 -20.15
N ASP A 198 -12.53 10.73 -20.28
CA ASP A 198 -13.32 11.85 -20.76
C ASP A 198 -13.09 13.12 -19.90
N LYS A 199 -13.12 14.29 -20.55
CA LYS A 199 -12.85 15.56 -19.88
C LYS A 199 -13.85 15.85 -18.75
N ASP A 200 -15.12 15.47 -18.92
CA ASP A 200 -16.16 15.67 -17.90
C ASP A 200 -15.98 14.69 -16.73
N VAL A 201 -15.44 13.50 -16.99
CA VAL A 201 -15.07 12.55 -15.93
C VAL A 201 -13.90 13.09 -15.10
N LYS A 202 -12.88 13.65 -15.76
CA LYS A 202 -11.72 14.25 -15.08
C LYS A 202 -12.08 15.50 -14.29
N SER A 203 -12.93 16.37 -14.83
CA SER A 203 -13.36 17.59 -14.15
C SER A 203 -14.22 17.30 -12.92
N ASN A 204 -15.00 16.21 -12.93
CA ASN A 204 -15.86 15.79 -11.82
C ASN A 204 -15.27 14.62 -11.01
N ILE A 205 -13.95 14.39 -11.08
CA ILE A 205 -13.33 13.17 -10.57
C ILE A 205 -13.62 12.91 -9.08
N SER A 206 -13.61 13.94 -8.24
CA SER A 206 -13.91 13.82 -6.82
C SER A 206 -15.34 13.30 -6.60
N ASN A 207 -16.32 13.83 -7.34
CA ASN A 207 -17.71 13.37 -7.27
C ASN A 207 -17.88 11.96 -7.84
N ASN A 208 -17.16 11.63 -8.92
CA ASN A 208 -17.20 10.29 -9.52
C ASN A 208 -16.64 9.24 -8.56
N ILE A 209 -15.53 9.54 -7.89
CA ILE A 209 -14.97 8.68 -6.82
C ILE A 209 -15.94 8.60 -5.65
N LYS A 210 -16.52 9.74 -5.25
CA LYS A 210 -17.52 9.78 -4.19
C LYS A 210 -18.63 8.79 -4.52
N ASN A 211 -19.27 8.91 -5.69
CA ASN A 211 -20.37 8.06 -6.13
C ASN A 211 -19.96 6.58 -6.26
N LEU A 212 -18.75 6.29 -6.75
CA LEU A 212 -18.23 4.93 -6.86
C LEU A 212 -18.08 4.25 -5.48
N LEU A 213 -17.75 5.03 -4.44
CA LEU A 213 -17.47 4.53 -3.10
C LEU A 213 -18.63 4.76 -2.09
N LEU A 214 -19.62 5.60 -2.43
CA LEU A 214 -20.63 6.21 -1.53
C LEU A 214 -21.65 5.28 -0.89
N GLU A 215 -21.60 3.97 -1.15
CA GLU A 215 -22.40 3.02 -0.36
C GLU A 215 -21.63 2.44 0.84
N LYS A 216 -20.34 2.77 1.05
CA LYS A 216 -19.49 1.92 1.91
C LYS A 216 -18.59 2.60 2.95
N ASN A 217 -18.27 3.91 2.89
CA ASN A 217 -17.17 4.46 3.73
C ASN A 217 -17.35 5.90 4.21
N ASN A 218 -16.71 6.23 5.35
CA ASN A 218 -16.50 7.61 5.82
C ASN A 218 -15.40 8.27 4.98
N MET A 219 -15.76 9.34 4.27
CA MET A 219 -14.88 9.99 3.29
C MET A 219 -14.80 11.50 3.54
N PHE A 220 -13.58 12.01 3.51
CA PHE A 220 -13.26 13.43 3.49
C PHE A 220 -12.66 13.80 2.13
N ILE A 221 -13.08 14.92 1.55
CA ILE A 221 -12.61 15.43 0.27
C ILE A 221 -12.18 16.88 0.44
N LYS A 222 -10.97 17.20 -0.05
CA LYS A 222 -10.43 18.56 -0.16
C LYS A 222 -10.07 18.84 -1.61
N GLU A 223 -10.79 19.74 -2.25
CA GLU A 223 -10.42 20.27 -3.57
C GLU A 223 -9.18 21.17 -3.43
N ILE A 224 -8.26 21.07 -4.38
CA ILE A 224 -6.97 21.79 -4.36
C ILE A 224 -6.79 22.61 -5.63
N GLU A 225 -7.09 22.04 -6.81
CA GLU A 225 -6.96 22.65 -8.14
C GLU A 225 -5.68 23.48 -8.30
N LYS A 226 -4.53 22.80 -8.42
CA LYS A 226 -3.23 23.45 -8.56
C LYS A 226 -2.37 22.80 -9.64
N THR A 227 -1.64 23.61 -10.38
CA THR A 227 -0.63 23.14 -11.33
C THR A 227 0.74 23.17 -10.68
N GLU A 228 1.49 22.08 -10.79
CA GLU A 228 2.89 21.98 -10.39
C GLU A 228 3.75 21.47 -11.55
N TYR A 229 5.02 21.84 -11.55
CA TYR A 229 5.96 21.48 -12.60
C TYR A 229 6.96 20.47 -12.03
N GLY A 230 7.08 19.32 -12.70
CA GLY A 230 8.17 18.38 -12.45
C GLY A 230 9.47 18.94 -13.00
N ILE A 231 10.51 18.97 -12.18
CA ILE A 231 11.86 19.30 -12.67
C ILE A 231 12.42 18.03 -13.30
N TYR A 232 12.62 18.05 -14.62
CA TYR A 232 13.42 17.03 -15.30
C TYR A 232 14.89 17.27 -14.95
N THR A 233 15.45 16.56 -13.98
CA THR A 233 16.90 16.36 -13.90
C THR A 233 17.26 15.19 -14.80
N LEU A 234 17.18 15.41 -16.12
CA LEU A 234 17.92 14.57 -17.06
C LEU A 234 19.39 14.68 -16.68
N GLY A 235 19.96 13.57 -16.22
CA GLY A 235 21.36 13.44 -15.88
C GLY A 235 22.26 13.64 -17.08
N TYR A 236 22.45 14.89 -17.50
CA TYR A 236 23.70 15.35 -18.05
C TYR A 236 24.37 16.23 -17.00
N ARG A 237 25.52 15.75 -16.54
CA ARG A 237 26.51 16.55 -15.84
C ARG A 237 26.78 17.80 -16.67
N PHE A 238 26.16 18.92 -16.31
CA PHE A 238 26.76 20.21 -16.55
C PHE A 238 27.40 20.63 -15.24
N ASN A 239 28.73 20.68 -15.26
CA ASN A 239 29.51 21.46 -14.31
C ASN A 239 28.86 22.84 -14.24
N LEU A 240 28.17 23.13 -13.13
CA LEU A 240 27.90 24.51 -12.75
C LEU A 240 29.24 25.12 -12.33
N ASN A 241 30.04 25.49 -13.32
CA ASN A 241 30.86 26.69 -13.20
C ASN A 241 29.86 27.84 -13.13
N VAL A 242 29.45 28.20 -11.92
CA VAL A 242 28.79 29.47 -11.64
C VAL A 242 29.88 30.54 -11.77
N PRO A 243 29.86 31.43 -12.77
CA PRO A 243 30.64 32.65 -12.66
C PRO A 243 29.93 33.52 -11.62
N ASN A 244 30.63 33.85 -10.54
CA ASN A 244 30.23 34.93 -9.65
C ASN A 244 30.06 36.23 -10.45
N SER A 245 28.83 36.62 -10.75
CA SER A 245 28.36 37.98 -11.09
C SER A 245 26.91 37.83 -11.58
N LEU A 246 25.88 38.52 -11.11
CA LEU A 246 25.79 39.77 -10.37
C LEU A 246 24.63 39.68 -9.35
N ILE A 247 24.91 40.16 -8.15
CA ILE A 247 23.92 40.76 -7.25
C ILE A 247 23.64 42.15 -7.80
N PHE A 248 22.39 42.47 -8.11
CA PHE A 248 21.73 43.76 -7.86
C PHE A 248 20.22 43.55 -7.85
#